data_AF-A0A353V9W0-F1
#
_entry.id   AF-A0A353V9W0-F1
#
_cell.length_a   1.000
_cell.length_b   1.000
_cell.length_c   1.000
_cell.angle_alpha   90.00
_cell.angle_beta   90.00
_cell.angle_gamma   90.00
#
_symmetry.space_group_name_H-M   'P 1'
#
loop_
_entity.id
_entity.type
_entity.pdbx_description
1 polymer ?
#
loop_
_entity_poly.entity_id
_entity_poly.type
_entity_poly.pdbx_seq_one_letter_code
_entity_poly.pdbx_strand_id
1 'polypeptide(L)' 'MWRGGGEGDRKAAVAAVPERVMDDLILRGSMDEIRAHVRRYLDAGIDTAFLQLQTSEPDPAKRRAVLLDALRALAPGR' A
#
# COMPACT_ATOMS: atom_id res chain seq x y z
N MET A 1 16.26 1.80 -15.27
CA MET A 1 15.50 2.57 -14.25
C MET A 1 16.26 3.81 -13.76
N TRP A 2 17.56 3.73 -13.42
CA TRP A 2 18.30 4.80 -12.74
C TRP A 2 19.04 5.84 -13.63
N ARG A 3 18.69 5.96 -14.91
CA ARG A 3 19.24 7.01 -15.79
C ARG A 3 18.31 8.22 -15.99
N GLY A 4 16.99 8.05 -15.80
CA GLY A 4 16.01 9.12 -15.99
C GLY A 4 15.82 10.06 -14.80
N GLY A 5 16.43 9.75 -13.64
CA GLY A 5 16.30 10.55 -12.42
C GLY A 5 17.33 11.68 -12.27
N GLY A 6 18.39 11.70 -13.10
CA GLY A 6 19.50 12.65 -12.94
C GLY A 6 19.20 14.09 -13.35
N GLU A 7 18.17 14.32 -14.17
CA GLU A 7 17.88 15.64 -14.77
C GLU A 7 16.60 16.31 -14.21
N GLY A 8 15.95 15.73 -13.20
CA GLY A 8 14.74 16.29 -12.60
C GLY A 8 13.46 16.13 -13.44
N ASP A 9 13.51 15.34 -14.54
CA ASP A 9 12.31 15.00 -15.32
C ASP A 9 11.43 13.98 -14.56
N ARG A 10 10.55 14.52 -13.72
CA ARG A 10 9.59 13.74 -12.94
C ARG A 10 8.65 12.90 -13.82
N LYS A 11 8.30 13.38 -15.03
CA LYS A 11 7.35 12.65 -15.89
C LYS A 11 8.01 11.40 -16.47
N ALA A 12 9.23 11.53 -16.98
CA ALA A 12 10.00 10.39 -17.47
C ALA A 12 10.30 9.38 -16.36
N ALA A 13 10.61 9.86 -15.14
CA ALA A 13 10.84 8.99 -13.99
C ALA A 13 9.60 8.16 -13.62
N VAL A 14 8.41 8.76 -13.57
CA VAL A 14 7.16 8.04 -13.28
C VAL A 14 6.82 7.04 -14.38
N ALA A 15 6.98 7.42 -15.65
CA ALA A 15 6.71 6.53 -16.79
C ALA A 15 7.64 5.31 -16.83
N ALA A 16 8.83 5.39 -16.21
CA ALA A 16 9.79 4.31 -16.15
C ALA A 16 9.50 3.28 -15.03
N VAL A 17 8.54 3.54 -14.14
CA VAL A 17 8.14 2.60 -13.08
C VAL A 17 7.24 1.51 -13.69
N PRO A 18 7.64 0.23 -13.66
CA PRO A 18 6.79 -0.85 -14.17
C PRO A 18 5.52 -0.98 -13.34
N GLU A 19 4.39 -1.21 -13.99
CA GLU A 19 3.08 -1.36 -13.33
C GLU A 19 3.10 -2.43 -12.22
N ARG A 20 3.74 -3.57 -12.48
CA ARG A 20 3.90 -4.65 -11.49
C ARG A 20 4.51 -4.19 -10.16
N VAL A 21 5.38 -3.18 -10.17
CA VAL A 21 6.00 -2.66 -8.94
C VAL A 21 4.97 -1.92 -8.10
N MET A 22 4.01 -1.24 -8.75
CA MET A 22 2.90 -0.60 -8.05
C MET A 22 2.00 -1.64 -7.41
N ASP A 23 1.71 -2.74 -8.09
CA ASP A 23 0.85 -3.80 -7.53
C ASP A 23 1.52 -4.58 -6.41
N ASP A 24 2.85 -4.77 -6.48
CA ASP A 24 3.59 -5.37 -5.39
C ASP A 24 3.62 -4.47 -4.15
N LEU A 25 3.86 -3.17 -4.30
CA LEU A 25 4.13 -2.25 -3.19
C LEU A 25 2.89 -1.50 -2.66
N ILE A 26 1.89 -1.26 -3.51
CA ILE A 26 0.66 -0.54 -3.15
C ILE A 26 -0.49 -1.53 -3.07
N LEU A 27 -0.76 -1.98 -1.85
CA LEU A 27 -1.78 -2.98 -1.56
C LEU A 27 -3.17 -2.37 -1.77
N ARG A 28 -3.94 -2.94 -2.70
CA ARG A 28 -5.29 -2.51 -3.07
C ARG A 28 -6.21 -3.72 -3.15
N GLY A 29 -7.49 -3.53 -2.83
CA GLY A 29 -8.51 -4.56 -2.88
C GLY A 29 -9.31 -4.67 -1.59
N SER A 30 -9.93 -5.83 -1.40
CA SER A 30 -10.60 -6.22 -0.16
C SER A 30 -9.63 -6.33 1.02
N MET A 31 -10.16 -6.34 2.24
CA MET A 31 -9.33 -6.51 3.44
C MET A 31 -8.64 -7.86 3.53
N ASP A 32 -9.25 -8.92 2.99
CA ASP A 32 -8.63 -10.24 2.95
C ASP A 32 -7.45 -10.28 1.99
N GLU A 33 -7.58 -9.67 0.82
CA GLU A 33 -6.48 -9.52 -0.16
C GLU A 33 -5.33 -8.69 0.44
N ILE A 34 -5.64 -7.54 1.05
CA ILE A 34 -4.61 -6.69 1.67
C ILE A 34 -3.92 -7.44 2.82
N ARG A 35 -4.65 -8.20 3.66
CA ARG A 35 -4.06 -9.01 4.72
C ARG A 35 -3.14 -10.09 4.15
N ALA A 36 -3.56 -10.80 3.11
CA ALA A 36 -2.76 -11.84 2.47
C ALA A 36 -1.43 -11.26 1.92
N HIS A 37 -1.49 -10.07 1.31
CA HIS A 37 -0.30 -9.37 0.84
C HIS A 37 0.63 -8.94 1.96
N VAL A 38 0.11 -8.37 3.06
CA VAL A 38 0.93 -8.05 4.25
C VAL A 38 1.59 -9.32 4.77
N ARG A 39 0.83 -10.42 4.86
CA ARG A 39 1.36 -11.70 5.35
C ARG A 39 2.50 -12.23 4.48
N ARG A 40 2.41 -12.11 3.16
CA ARG A 40 3.50 -12.45 2.22
C ARG A 40 4.81 -11.74 2.58
N TYR A 41 4.76 -10.45 2.95
CA TYR A 41 5.96 -9.71 3.36
C TYR A 41 6.52 -10.19 4.70
N LEU A 42 5.64 -10.47 5.67
CA LEU A 42 6.06 -10.99 6.97
C LEU A 42 6.68 -12.40 6.84
N ASP A 43 6.08 -13.26 6.02
CA ASP A 43 6.58 -14.62 5.75
C ASP A 43 7.94 -14.60 5.01
N ALA A 44 8.26 -13.50 4.30
CA ALA A 44 9.56 -13.27 3.68
C ALA A 44 10.62 -12.72 4.65
N GLY A 45 10.31 -12.57 5.94
CA GLY A 45 11.25 -12.16 6.98
C GLY A 45 11.22 -10.68 7.36
N ILE A 46 10.25 -9.91 6.86
CA ILE A 46 10.01 -8.55 7.39
C ILE A 46 9.39 -8.68 8.79
N ASP A 47 10.03 -8.11 9.80
CA ASP A 47 9.56 -8.21 11.19
C ASP A 47 8.58 -7.09 11.59
N THR A 48 8.63 -5.95 10.90
CA THR A 48 7.89 -4.74 11.23
C THR A 48 7.28 -4.12 9.98
N ALA A 49 5.96 -3.91 9.98
CA ALA A 49 5.23 -3.26 8.89
C ALA A 49 4.66 -1.90 9.32
N PHE A 50 5.16 -0.81 8.73
CA PHE A 50 4.57 0.52 8.86
C PHE A 50 3.57 0.74 7.73
N LEU A 51 2.28 0.63 8.04
CA LEU A 51 1.21 0.72 7.04
C LEU A 51 0.61 2.13 7.01
N GLN A 52 0.57 2.74 5.81
CA GLN A 52 -0.22 3.93 5.56
C GLN A 52 -1.55 3.54 4.95
N LEU A 53 -2.65 3.78 5.67
CA LEU A 53 -4.00 3.47 5.20
C LEU A 53 -4.60 4.66 4.47
N GLN A 54 -5.19 4.41 3.30
CA GLN A 54 -5.85 5.42 2.48
C GLN A 54 -7.19 4.90 1.97
N THR A 55 -8.13 5.80 1.76
CA THR A 55 -9.42 5.51 1.13
C THR A 55 -9.88 6.73 0.33
N SER A 56 -10.57 6.48 -0.78
CA SER A 56 -11.18 7.51 -1.61
C SER A 56 -12.59 7.91 -1.16
N GLU A 57 -13.09 7.36 -0.04
CA GLU A 57 -14.42 7.69 0.50
C GLU A 57 -14.52 9.19 0.81
N PRO A 58 -15.42 9.95 0.15
CA PRO A 58 -15.54 11.40 0.33
C PRO A 58 -16.24 11.79 1.64
N ASP A 59 -17.17 10.98 2.15
CA ASP A 59 -17.90 11.29 3.38
C ASP A 59 -17.01 11.13 4.62
N PRO A 60 -16.88 12.15 5.49
CA PRO A 60 -15.98 12.08 6.65
C PRO A 60 -16.32 10.96 7.64
N ALA A 61 -17.60 10.68 7.88
CA ALA A 61 -18.02 9.68 8.84
C ALA A 61 -17.75 8.26 8.33
N LYS A 62 -18.09 8.00 7.06
CA LYS A 62 -17.78 6.73 6.39
C LYS A 62 -16.28 6.53 6.24
N ARG A 63 -15.53 7.56 5.85
CA ARG A 63 -14.06 7.51 5.78
C ARG A 63 -13.46 7.07 7.11
N ARG A 64 -13.90 7.69 8.21
CA ARG A 64 -13.45 7.31 9.55
C ARG A 64 -13.80 5.86 9.89
N ALA A 65 -15.01 5.41 9.58
CA ALA A 65 -15.44 4.04 9.83
C ALA A 65 -14.55 3.04 9.07
N VAL A 66 -14.36 3.25 7.76
CA VAL A 66 -13.51 2.41 6.90
C VAL A 66 -12.09 2.31 7.43
N LEU A 67 -11.48 3.45 7.81
CA LEU A 67 -10.12 3.45 8.34
C LEU A 67 -10.01 2.71 9.68
N LEU A 68 -11.00 2.84 10.56
CA LEU A 68 -11.03 2.12 11.84
C LEU A 68 -11.21 0.62 11.64
N ASP A 69 -12.05 0.21 10.70
CA ASP A 69 -12.24 -1.21 10.38
C ASP A 69 -10.99 -1.82 9.75
N ALA A 70 -10.31 -1.08 8.87
CA ALA A 70 -9.02 -1.49 8.31
C ALA A 70 -7.94 -1.62 9.39
N LEU A 71 -7.86 -0.69 10.34
CA LEU A 71 -6.94 -0.79 11.48
C LEU A 71 -7.21 -2.03 12.32
N ARG A 72 -8.48 -2.34 12.62
CA ARG A 72 -8.87 -3.54 13.38
C ARG A 72 -8.55 -4.82 12.62
N ALA A 73 -8.82 -4.84 11.33
CA ALA A 73 -8.49 -5.98 10.49
C ALA A 73 -6.98 -6.22 10.50
N LEU A 74 -6.17 -5.18 10.25
CA LEU A 74 -4.73 -5.33 10.11
C LEU A 74 -3.97 -5.39 11.43
N ALA A 75 -4.62 -5.15 12.57
CA ALA A 75 -4.02 -5.33 13.87
C ALA A 75 -3.48 -6.77 14.00
N PRO A 76 -2.26 -6.94 14.56
CA PRO A 76 -1.76 -8.25 14.93
C PRO A 76 -2.80 -8.95 15.81
N GLY A 77 -3.10 -10.21 15.49
CA GLY A 77 -4.07 -11.00 16.25
C GLY A 77 -3.67 -11.06 17.73
N ARG A 78 -4.68 -11.04 18.61
CA ARG A 78 -4.53 -11.55 19.96
C ARG A 78 -4.55 -13.08 19.92
#